data_AF-A0A2W6VPG6-F1
#
_entry.id   AF-A0A2W6VPG6-F1
#
_cell.length_a   1.000
_cell.length_b   1.000
_cell.length_c   1.000
_cell.angle_alpha   90.00
_cell.angle_beta   90.00
_cell.angle_gamma   90.00
#
_symmetry.space_group_name_H-M   'P 1'
#
loop_
_entity.id
_entity.type
_entity.pdbx_description
1 polymer ?
#
loop_
_entity_poly.entity_id
_entity_poly.type
_entity_poly.pdbx_seq_one_letter_code
_entity_poly.pdbx_strand_id
1 'polypeptide(L)'
;MTLAMRLIIGLVGLFNAALGLMFLVNPAKMAADFSLSPIGTQGLATVRADMPAFFLVGGLFALLGALRTDPSPLKVPILLLAIALFGRTVSLIADGTAPTAYPPMIAEAVMIVLLLVGQRVFARAR
;
A
#
# COMPACT_ATOMS: atom_id res chain seq x y z
N MET A 1 17.88 -15.17 -8.95
CA MET A 1 16.44 -14.92 -8.72
C MET A 1 16.18 -14.02 -7.52
N THR A 2 16.90 -14.18 -6.42
CA THR A 2 16.71 -13.38 -5.19
C THR A 2 16.95 -11.88 -5.37
N LEU A 3 17.97 -11.45 -6.13
CA LEU A 3 18.25 -10.02 -6.33
C LEU A 3 17.12 -9.28 -7.06
N ALA A 4 16.65 -9.82 -8.19
CA ALA A 4 15.55 -9.23 -8.94
C ALA A 4 14.30 -9.06 -8.07
N MET A 5 13.97 -10.08 -7.27
CA MET A 5 12.83 -10.00 -6.35
C MET A 5 13.05 -8.96 -5.24
N ARG A 6 14.25 -8.87 -4.66
CA ARG A 6 14.59 -7.82 -3.70
C ARG A 6 14.39 -6.42 -4.28
N LEU A 7 14.79 -6.19 -5.53
CA LEU A 7 14.58 -4.91 -6.20
C LEU A 7 13.09 -4.62 -6.42
N ILE A 8 12.32 -5.61 -6.87
CA ILE A 8 10.87 -5.46 -7.08
C ILE A 8 10.15 -5.13 -5.77
N ILE A 9 10.41 -5.89 -4.70
CA ILE A 9 9.81 -5.62 -3.38
C ILE A 9 10.30 -4.29 -2.81
N GLY A 10 11.57 -3.95 -3.04
CA GLY A 10 12.14 -2.66 -2.69
C GLY A 10 11.40 -1.50 -3.37
N LEU A 11 11.10 -1.62 -4.67
CA LEU A 11 10.33 -0.62 -5.41
C LEU A 11 8.89 -0.49 -4.89
N VAL A 12 8.21 -1.60 -4.58
CA VAL A 12 6.90 -1.56 -3.91
C VAL A 12 6.99 -0.81 -2.59
N GLY A 13 8.03 -1.10 -1.80
CA GLY A 13 8.28 -0.42 -0.53
C GLY A 13 8.54 1.07 -0.67
N LEU A 14 9.42 1.47 -1.59
CA LEU A 14 9.74 2.87 -1.89
C LEU A 14 8.51 3.63 -2.40
N PHE A 15 7.73 3.03 -3.29
CA PHE A 15 6.52 3.63 -3.84
C PHE A 15 5.50 3.95 -2.73
N ASN A 16 5.20 2.96 -1.86
CA ASN A 16 4.27 3.17 -0.75
C ASN A 16 4.84 4.16 0.28
N ALA A 17 6.14 4.09 0.60
CA ALA A 17 6.76 5.06 1.50
C ALA A 17 6.67 6.48 0.95
N ALA A 18 6.89 6.68 -0.35
CA ALA A 18 6.76 7.97 -1.01
C ALA A 18 5.32 8.50 -0.95
N LEU A 19 4.30 7.66 -1.18
CA LEU A 19 2.89 8.04 -1.01
C LEU A 19 2.62 8.50 0.42
N GLY A 20 3.04 7.72 1.41
CA GLY A 20 2.85 8.06 2.83
C GLY A 20 3.51 9.39 3.22
N LEU A 21 4.72 9.67 2.72
CA LEU A 21 5.39 10.96 2.93
C LEU A 21 4.65 12.11 2.24
N MET A 22 4.13 11.90 1.03
CA MET A 22 3.38 12.92 0.31
C MET A 22 2.06 13.28 1.00
N PHE A 23 1.40 12.32 1.65
CA PHE A 23 0.23 12.58 2.47
C PHE A 23 0.54 13.46 3.70
N LEU A 24 1.76 13.40 4.25
CA LEU A 24 2.18 14.29 5.34
C LEU A 24 2.42 15.72 4.82
N VAL A 25 3.09 15.85 3.67
CA VAL A 25 3.51 17.14 3.10
C VAL A 25 2.34 17.90 2.45
N ASN A 26 1.54 17.22 1.63
CA ASN A 26 0.45 17.82 0.88
C ASN A 26 -0.84 16.98 0.95
N PRO A 27 -1.48 16.88 2.13
CA PRO A 27 -2.65 16.03 2.34
C PRO A 27 -3.87 16.44 1.50
N ALA A 28 -4.07 17.72 1.21
CA ALA A 28 -5.24 18.16 0.44
C ALA A 28 -5.18 17.65 -1.00
N LYS A 29 -4.01 17.80 -1.66
CA LYS A 29 -3.79 17.27 -3.00
C LYS A 29 -3.86 15.74 -3.01
N MET A 30 -3.22 15.08 -2.04
CA MET A 30 -3.23 13.62 -1.97
C MET A 30 -4.62 13.06 -1.67
N ALA A 31 -5.41 13.72 -0.82
CA ALA A 31 -6.81 13.36 -0.61
C ALA A 31 -7.59 13.43 -1.93
N ALA A 32 -7.46 14.51 -2.70
CA ALA A 32 -8.13 14.66 -3.99
C ALA A 32 -7.71 13.57 -4.99
N ASP A 33 -6.43 13.24 -5.08
CA ASP A 33 -5.91 12.16 -5.94
C ASP A 33 -6.49 10.77 -5.54
N PHE A 34 -6.94 10.63 -4.29
CA PHE A 34 -7.63 9.44 -3.75
C PHE A 34 -9.16 9.59 -3.69
N SER A 35 -9.75 10.61 -4.34
CA SER A 35 -11.19 10.91 -4.32
C SER A 35 -11.74 11.16 -2.90
N LEU A 36 -10.92 11.72 -2.01
CA LEU A 36 -11.27 12.15 -0.66
C LEU A 36 -11.35 13.68 -0.57
N SER A 37 -12.33 14.19 0.17
CA SER A 37 -12.46 15.61 0.49
C SER A 37 -12.38 15.83 2.00
N PRO A 38 -11.30 16.43 2.53
CA PRO A 38 -11.16 16.67 3.96
C PRO A 38 -12.07 17.82 4.45
N ILE A 39 -12.69 17.64 5.61
CA ILE A 39 -13.52 18.67 6.25
C ILE A 39 -12.66 19.52 7.20
N GLY A 40 -12.29 20.71 6.74
CA GLY A 40 -11.51 21.67 7.52
C GLY A 40 -10.14 21.15 7.97
N THR A 41 -9.59 21.76 9.01
CA THR A 41 -8.28 21.37 9.57
C THR A 41 -8.29 19.99 10.19
N GLN A 42 -9.43 19.58 10.77
CA GLN A 42 -9.59 18.26 11.36
C GLN A 42 -9.54 17.13 10.32
N GLY A 43 -10.25 17.29 9.19
CA GLY A 43 -10.18 16.31 8.09
C GLY A 43 -8.77 16.19 7.51
N LEU A 44 -8.04 17.30 7.40
CA LEU A 44 -6.62 17.26 7.00
C LEU A 44 -5.74 16.54 8.04
N ALA A 45 -6.06 16.64 9.33
CA ALA A 45 -5.36 15.91 10.38
C ALA A 45 -5.60 14.39 10.26
N THR A 46 -6.84 13.97 10.03
CA THR A 46 -7.17 12.55 9.77
C THR A 46 -6.43 12.01 8.54
N VAL A 47 -6.41 12.77 7.43
CA VAL A 47 -5.65 12.37 6.24
C VAL A 47 -4.15 12.23 6.55
N ARG A 48 -3.55 13.14 7.33
CA ARG A 48 -2.14 13.04 7.76
C ARG A 48 -1.87 11.92 8.76
N ALA A 49 -2.88 11.40 9.43
CA ALA A 49 -2.72 10.28 10.35
C ALA A 49 -2.85 8.95 9.59
N ASP A 50 -4.01 8.72 9.00
CA ASP A 50 -4.42 7.38 8.59
C ASP A 50 -3.78 6.97 7.25
N MET A 51 -3.68 7.89 6.29
CA MET A 51 -3.05 7.58 5.00
C MET A 51 -1.55 7.32 5.16
N PRO A 52 -0.76 8.17 5.85
CA PRO A 52 0.62 7.85 6.16
C PRO A 52 0.77 6.59 7.00
N ALA A 53 -0.08 6.34 8.00
CA ALA A 53 -0.01 5.10 8.78
C ALA A 53 -0.11 3.86 7.88
N PHE A 54 -1.08 3.84 6.95
CA PHE A 54 -1.22 2.75 5.99
C PHE A 54 0.00 2.61 5.08
N PHE A 55 0.35 3.69 4.37
CA PHE A 55 1.36 3.65 3.31
C PHE A 55 2.80 3.57 3.83
N LEU A 56 3.14 4.30 4.91
CA LEU A 56 4.48 4.23 5.50
C LEU A 56 4.72 2.89 6.18
N VAL A 57 3.77 2.35 6.95
CA VAL A 57 3.97 1.04 7.60
C VAL A 57 4.10 -0.06 6.54
N GLY A 58 3.21 -0.08 5.54
CA GLY A 58 3.31 -1.01 4.43
C GLY A 58 4.65 -0.89 3.68
N GLY A 59 5.03 0.35 3.34
CA GLY A 59 6.28 0.65 2.64
C GLY A 59 7.53 0.23 3.42
N LEU A 60 7.63 0.62 4.69
CA LEU A 60 8.79 0.33 5.55
C LEU A 60 8.96 -1.17 5.79
N PHE A 61 7.87 -1.92 6.00
CA PHE A 61 7.96 -3.37 6.18
C PHE A 61 8.29 -4.11 4.88
N ALA A 62 7.83 -3.62 3.72
CA ALA A 62 8.27 -4.14 2.43
C ALA A 62 9.77 -3.90 2.20
N LEU A 63 10.26 -2.68 2.49
CA LEU A 63 11.68 -2.34 2.45
C LEU A 63 12.52 -3.21 3.40
N LEU A 64 12.04 -3.41 4.63
CA LEU A 64 12.71 -4.24 5.62
C LEU A 64 12.86 -5.68 5.12
N GLY A 65 11.80 -6.26 4.55
CA GLY A 65 11.83 -7.58 3.94
C GLY A 65 12.79 -7.67 2.75
N ALA A 66 12.81 -6.66 1.88
CA ALA A 66 13.72 -6.59 0.74
C ALA A 66 15.19 -6.46 1.15
N LEU A 67 15.49 -5.60 2.14
CA LEU A 67 16.85 -5.37 2.64
C LEU A 67 17.42 -6.63 3.27
N ARG A 68 16.64 -7.27 4.15
CA ARG A 68 17.05 -8.47 4.90
C ARG A 68 16.85 -9.77 4.15
N THR A 69 16.21 -9.74 2.98
CA THR A 69 15.74 -10.97 2.28
C THR A 69 14.91 -11.85 3.22
N ASP A 70 14.06 -11.22 4.04
CA ASP A 70 13.25 -11.90 5.06
C ASP A 70 11.78 -11.93 4.62
N PRO A 71 11.13 -13.11 4.57
CA PRO A 71 9.73 -13.23 4.22
C PRO A 71 8.76 -12.69 5.28
N SER A 72 9.20 -12.61 6.54
CA SER A 72 8.32 -12.34 7.70
C SER A 72 7.75 -10.92 7.70
N PRO A 73 8.55 -9.86 7.46
CA PRO A 73 8.04 -8.49 7.40
C PRO A 73 6.98 -8.27 6.30
N LEU A 74 7.04 -9.01 5.20
CA LEU A 74 6.14 -8.82 4.05
C LEU A 74 4.67 -9.13 4.38
N LYS A 75 4.39 -9.86 5.48
CA LYS A 75 3.01 -10.11 5.93
C LYS A 75 2.26 -8.81 6.24
N VAL A 76 2.95 -7.79 6.75
CA VAL A 76 2.34 -6.51 7.14
C VAL A 76 1.74 -5.78 5.93
N PRO A 77 2.51 -5.43 4.87
CA PRO A 77 1.93 -4.78 3.69
C PRO A 77 0.91 -5.66 2.96
N ILE A 78 1.07 -6.99 2.97
CA ILE A 78 0.08 -7.90 2.38
C ILE A 78 -1.27 -7.76 3.08
N LEU A 79 -1.29 -7.77 4.41
CA LEU A 79 -2.53 -7.65 5.19
C LEU A 79 -3.18 -6.28 5.02
N LEU A 80 -2.39 -5.20 5.04
CA LEU A 80 -2.88 -3.84 4.80
C LEU A 80 -3.58 -3.73 3.43
N LEU A 81 -2.90 -4.14 2.36
CA LEU A 81 -3.44 -4.10 1.01
C LEU A 81 -4.65 -5.03 0.83
N ALA A 82 -4.61 -6.23 1.43
CA ALA A 82 -5.73 -7.17 1.34
C ALA A 82 -6.99 -6.63 2.03
N ILE A 83 -6.85 -6.00 3.19
CA ILE A 83 -7.97 -5.36 3.90
C ILE A 83 -8.49 -4.15 3.12
N ALA A 84 -7.61 -3.34 2.52
CA ALA A 84 -8.01 -2.22 1.67
C ALA A 84 -8.82 -2.69 0.44
N LEU A 85 -8.31 -3.71 -0.26
CA LEU A 85 -8.98 -4.29 -1.42
C LEU A 85 -10.32 -4.94 -1.04
N PHE A 86 -10.39 -5.58 0.13
CA PHE A 86 -11.64 -6.08 0.68
C PHE A 86 -12.63 -4.96 0.94
N GLY A 87 -12.21 -3.85 1.57
CA GLY A 87 -13.04 -2.67 1.78
C GLY A 87 -13.59 -2.09 0.47
N ARG A 88 -12.76 -2.03 -0.59
CA ARG A 88 -13.23 -1.62 -1.92
C ARG A 88 -14.24 -2.60 -2.51
N THR A 89 -14.06 -3.89 -2.29
CA THR A 89 -15.03 -4.91 -2.72
C THR A 89 -16.37 -4.75 -2.01
N VAL A 90 -16.36 -4.45 -0.71
CA VAL A 90 -17.58 -4.11 0.04
C VAL A 90 -18.25 -2.88 -0.56
N SER A 91 -17.51 -1.83 -0.90
CA SER A 91 -18.08 -0.63 -1.54
C SER A 91 -18.67 -0.92 -2.92
N LEU A 92 -18.04 -1.77 -3.74
CA LEU A 92 -18.63 -2.18 -5.03
C LEU A 92 -20.00 -2.86 -4.86
N ILE A 93 -20.16 -3.65 -3.79
CA ILE A 93 -21.40 -4.36 -3.48
C ILE A 93 -22.46 -3.42 -2.89
N ALA A 94 -22.05 -2.55 -1.96
CA ALA A 94 -22.97 -1.69 -1.21
C ALA A 94 -23.36 -0.42 -1.97
N ASP A 95 -22.40 0.23 -2.64
CA ASP A 95 -22.52 1.56 -3.23
C ASP A 95 -22.54 1.51 -4.77
N GLY A 96 -22.23 0.36 -5.36
CA GLY A 96 -22.10 0.17 -6.80
C GLY A 96 -20.71 0.49 -7.35
N THR A 97 -20.57 0.45 -8.68
CA THR A 97 -19.26 0.57 -9.35
C THR A 97 -19.08 1.95 -9.97
N ALA A 98 -18.20 2.77 -9.38
CA ALA A 98 -17.75 4.01 -10.02
C ALA A 98 -16.82 3.72 -11.21
N PRO A 99 -16.78 4.56 -12.26
CA PRO A 99 -15.85 4.38 -13.40
C PRO A 99 -14.37 4.33 -13.00
N THR A 100 -14.03 4.98 -11.89
CA THR A 100 -12.68 5.06 -11.32
C THR A 100 -12.39 3.99 -10.26
N ALA A 101 -13.30 3.03 -10.04
CA ALA A 101 -13.17 2.06 -8.95
C ALA A 101 -12.02 1.06 -9.15
N TYR A 102 -11.82 0.58 -10.39
CA TYR A 102 -10.88 -0.51 -10.68
C TYR A 102 -9.39 -0.16 -10.65
N PRO A 103 -8.92 1.00 -11.16
CA PRO A 103 -7.49 1.32 -11.17
C PRO A 103 -6.77 1.15 -9.82
N PRO A 104 -7.27 1.68 -8.67
CA PRO A 104 -6.61 1.44 -7.39
C PRO A 104 -6.68 -0.03 -6.93
N MET A 105 -7.79 -0.73 -7.20
CA MET A 105 -7.93 -2.15 -6.88
C MET A 105 -6.92 -3.02 -7.64
N ILE A 106 -6.67 -2.70 -8.91
CA ILE A 106 -5.67 -3.39 -9.73
C ILE A 106 -4.27 -3.14 -9.15
N ALA A 107 -3.94 -1.90 -8.78
CA ALA A 107 -2.67 -1.59 -8.16
C ALA A 107 -2.46 -2.36 -6.84
N GLU A 108 -3.49 -2.39 -5.98
CA GLU A 108 -3.50 -3.17 -4.74
C GLU A 108 -3.28 -4.67 -5.01
N ALA A 109 -4.05 -5.26 -5.94
CA ALA A 109 -3.95 -6.68 -6.29
C ALA A 109 -2.56 -7.04 -6.85
N VAL A 110 -2.01 -6.21 -7.73
CA VAL A 110 -0.66 -6.39 -8.28
C VAL A 110 0.38 -6.35 -7.17
N MET A 111 0.32 -5.36 -6.28
CA MET A 111 1.25 -5.27 -5.15
C MET A 111 1.15 -6.47 -4.21
N ILE A 112 -0.07 -6.94 -3.91
CA ILE A 112 -0.30 -8.16 -3.10
C ILE A 112 0.37 -9.37 -3.75
N VAL A 113 0.15 -9.58 -5.07
CA VAL A 113 0.76 -10.69 -5.80
C VAL A 113 2.28 -10.60 -5.75
N LEU A 114 2.86 -9.43 -6.03
CA LEU A 114 4.31 -9.23 -5.95
C LEU A 114 4.86 -9.56 -4.57
N LEU A 115 4.23 -9.06 -3.50
CA LEU A 115 4.64 -9.31 -2.12
C LEU A 115 4.52 -10.79 -1.74
N LEU A 116 3.45 -11.49 -2.15
CA LEU A 116 3.27 -12.92 -1.91
C LEU A 116 4.32 -13.77 -2.64
N VAL A 117 4.62 -13.44 -3.89
CA VAL A 117 5.70 -14.13 -4.64
C VAL A 117 7.04 -13.82 -3.99
N GLY A 118 7.29 -12.57 -3.60
CA GLY A 118 8.49 -12.16 -2.86
C GLY A 118 8.68 -12.92 -1.57
N GLN A 119 7.61 -13.08 -0.78
CA GLN A 119 7.61 -13.86 0.44
C GLN A 119 7.99 -15.32 0.19
N ARG A 120 7.43 -15.96 -0.85
CA ARG A 120 7.78 -17.35 -1.19
C ARG A 120 9.24 -17.48 -1.64
N VAL A 121 9.74 -16.52 -2.41
CA VAL A 121 11.13 -16.51 -2.89
C VAL A 121 12.11 -16.34 -1.72
N PHE A 122 11.83 -15.40 -0.80
CA PHE A 122 12.69 -15.18 0.37
C PHE A 122 12.66 -16.36 1.34
N ALA A 123 11.51 -17.02 1.51
CA ALA A 123 11.39 -18.21 2.35
C ALA A 123 12.19 -19.42 1.83
N ARG A 124 12.34 -19.55 0.50
CA ARG A 124 13.13 -20.63 -0.13
C ARG A 124 14.64 -20.35 -0.15
N ALA A 125 15.03 -19.10 0.07
CA ALA A 125 16.44 -18.69 0.08
C ALA A 125 17.09 -18.77 1.47
N ARG A 126 16.30 -19.12 2.50
CA ARG A 126 16.78 -19.53 3.82
C ARG A 126 16.96 -21.04 3.86
#